data_AF-A0A1M5LG76-F1
#
_entry.id   AF-A0A1M5LG76-F1
#
_cell.length_a   1.000
_cell.length_b   1.000
_cell.length_c   1.000
_cell.angle_alpha   90.00
_cell.angle_beta   90.00
_cell.angle_gamma   90.00
#
_symmetry.space_group_name_H-M   'P 1'
#
loop_
_entity.id
_entity.type
_entity.pdbx_description
1 polymer ?
#
loop_
_entity_poly.entity_id
_entity_poly.type
_entity_poly.pdbx_seq_one_letter_code
_entity_poly.pdbx_strand_id
1 'polypeptide(L)'
;MNNRVDFEGMFHLLPVHGTVRSGYRPQHLLHENYQSSGNHIYPERECVEPGETAPVQVCLISPEIYPGCIWEGRVLSIFEGSRLVGTLRVVRIMNEILRVAPEQYKPLWEEPPHLIENR
;
A
#
# COMPACT_ATOMS: atom_id res chain seq x y z
N MET A 1 7.10 1.52 15.67
CA MET A 1 6.68 1.19 14.29
C MET A 1 5.46 0.30 14.38
N ASN A 2 4.42 0.59 13.58
CA ASN A 2 3.25 -0.27 13.49
C ASN A 2 3.67 -1.62 12.89
N ASN A 3 3.61 -2.69 13.70
CA ASN A 3 3.95 -4.05 13.27
C ASN A 3 2.71 -4.87 12.90
N ARG A 4 1.52 -4.26 12.90
CA ARG A 4 0.28 -4.92 12.52
C ARG A 4 0.15 -4.91 10.99
N VAL A 5 -0.13 -6.06 10.41
CA VAL A 5 -0.45 -6.16 8.98
C VAL A 5 -1.80 -5.47 8.73
N ASP A 6 -1.81 -4.53 7.79
CA ASP A 6 -2.99 -3.76 7.42
C ASP A 6 -3.81 -4.46 6.35
N PHE A 7 -3.15 -5.00 5.32
CA PHE A 7 -3.80 -5.76 4.26
C PHE A 7 -2.82 -6.74 3.60
N GLU A 8 -3.39 -7.75 2.96
CA GLU A 8 -2.72 -8.71 2.10
C GLU A 8 -3.06 -8.42 0.64
N GLY A 9 -2.13 -8.71 -0.25
CA GLY A 9 -2.33 -8.54 -1.68
C GLY A 9 -1.39 -9.36 -2.54
N MET A 10 -1.53 -9.17 -3.85
CA MET A 10 -0.61 -9.70 -4.86
C MET A 10 0.21 -8.53 -5.39
N PHE A 11 1.51 -8.54 -5.11
CA PHE A 11 2.45 -7.54 -5.62
C PHE A 11 3.10 -8.06 -6.90
N HIS A 12 2.98 -7.29 -7.98
CA HIS A 12 3.70 -7.49 -9.23
C HIS A 12 4.84 -6.49 -9.34
N LEU A 13 6.07 -6.99 -9.39
CA LEU A 13 7.28 -6.18 -9.57
C LEU A 13 7.54 -6.00 -11.06
N LEU A 14 7.71 -4.76 -11.53
CA LEU A 14 7.99 -4.51 -12.94
C LEU A 14 9.38 -5.06 -13.36
N PRO A 15 9.55 -5.55 -14.59
CA PRO A 15 10.83 -6.10 -15.07
C PRO A 15 12.01 -5.13 -15.06
N VAL A 16 11.74 -3.82 -15.00
CA VAL A 16 12.76 -2.76 -15.02
C VAL A 16 13.34 -2.44 -13.64
N HIS A 17 12.85 -3.09 -12.59
CA HIS A 17 13.34 -2.95 -11.22
C HIS A 17 14.33 -4.07 -10.86
N GLY A 18 15.07 -3.91 -9.76
CA GLY A 18 15.88 -4.99 -9.18
C GLY A 18 15.06 -5.87 -8.23
N THR A 19 15.61 -7.02 -7.83
CA THR A 19 15.03 -7.94 -6.85
C THR A 19 14.69 -7.22 -5.53
N VAL A 20 13.54 -7.55 -4.92
CA VAL A 20 13.13 -7.00 -3.61
C VAL A 20 12.93 -8.11 -2.57
N ARG A 21 13.02 -7.76 -1.27
CA ARG A 21 12.93 -8.70 -0.14
C ARG A 21 12.01 -8.16 0.97
N SER A 22 11.65 -9.00 1.93
CA SER A 22 10.91 -8.56 3.12
C SER A 22 11.66 -7.43 3.83
N GLY A 23 10.92 -6.42 4.29
CA GLY A 23 11.49 -5.17 4.78
C GLY A 23 11.57 -4.07 3.71
N TYR A 24 11.22 -4.38 2.46
CA TYR A 24 11.05 -3.40 1.39
C TYR A 24 9.95 -2.37 1.74
N ARG A 25 10.23 -1.07 1.55
CA ARG A 25 9.34 0.03 1.95
C ARG A 25 8.99 0.98 0.81
N PRO A 26 8.29 0.52 -0.22
CA PRO A 26 7.88 1.38 -1.31
C PRO A 26 6.73 2.30 -0.90
N GLN A 27 6.45 3.26 -1.77
CA GLN A 27 5.32 4.17 -1.66
C GLN A 27 4.10 3.59 -2.38
N HIS A 28 2.96 3.59 -1.70
CA HIS A 28 1.67 3.13 -2.22
C HIS A 28 0.83 4.35 -2.58
N LEU A 29 0.35 4.45 -3.81
CA LEU A 29 -0.56 5.52 -4.21
C LEU A 29 -1.98 5.22 -3.70
N LEU A 30 -2.34 5.80 -2.56
CA LEU A 30 -3.62 5.58 -1.86
C LEU A 30 -4.71 6.55 -2.34
N HIS A 31 -4.29 7.77 -2.68
CA HIS A 31 -5.09 8.80 -3.34
C HIS A 31 -4.27 9.41 -4.48
N GLU A 32 -4.93 10.03 -5.45
CA GLU A 32 -4.25 10.61 -6.62
C GLU A 32 -3.17 11.63 -6.22
N ASN A 33 -3.38 12.32 -5.10
CA ASN A 33 -2.48 13.30 -4.52
C ASN A 33 -1.73 12.80 -3.27
N TYR A 34 -1.84 11.52 -2.90
CA TYR A 34 -1.27 11.02 -1.65
C TYR A 34 -0.66 9.63 -1.77
N GLN A 35 0.63 9.57 -1.45
CA GLN A 35 1.39 8.33 -1.34
C GLN A 35 1.79 8.09 0.10
N SER A 36 1.72 6.84 0.55
CA SER A 36 2.22 6.44 1.87
C SER A 36 3.17 5.26 1.77
N SER A 37 4.23 5.28 2.57
CA SER A 37 5.17 4.16 2.63
C SER A 37 4.58 3.01 3.46
N GLY A 38 4.82 1.79 3.00
CA GLY A 38 4.40 0.58 3.70
C GLY A 38 5.48 -0.49 3.65
N ASN A 39 5.64 -1.23 4.74
CA ASN A 39 6.58 -2.34 4.82
C ASN A 39 5.98 -3.61 4.20
N HIS A 40 6.65 -4.16 3.20
CA HIS A 40 6.30 -5.44 2.58
C HIS A 40 6.91 -6.61 3.37
N ILE A 41 6.11 -7.65 3.58
CA ILE A 41 6.52 -8.94 4.13
C ILE A 41 6.07 -10.01 3.14
N TYR A 42 7.01 -10.83 2.67
CA TYR A 42 6.76 -11.97 1.78
C TYR A 42 6.88 -13.26 2.61
N PRO A 43 5.78 -13.82 3.13
CA PRO A 43 5.85 -14.92 4.12
C PRO A 43 6.36 -16.24 3.54
N GLU A 44 6.19 -16.48 2.24
CA GLU A 44 6.51 -17.76 1.58
C GLU A 44 7.72 -17.67 0.64
N ARG A 45 8.40 -16.52 0.60
CA ARG A 45 9.50 -16.26 -0.35
C ARG A 45 10.60 -15.42 0.28
N GLU A 46 11.84 -15.71 -0.09
CA GLU A 46 12.99 -14.89 0.32
C GLU A 46 13.08 -13.56 -0.43
N CYS A 47 12.59 -13.54 -1.68
CA CYS A 47 12.63 -12.38 -2.56
C CYS A 47 11.55 -12.46 -3.67
N VAL A 48 11.37 -11.34 -4.37
CA VAL A 48 10.54 -11.23 -5.57
C VAL A 48 11.44 -10.71 -6.69
N GLU A 49 11.57 -11.50 -7.75
CA GLU A 49 12.41 -11.17 -8.91
C GLU A 49 11.69 -10.24 -9.90
N PRO A 50 12.42 -9.50 -10.74
CA PRO A 50 11.81 -8.59 -11.72
C PRO A 50 10.84 -9.30 -12.66
N GLY A 51 9.64 -8.77 -12.80
CA GLY A 51 8.57 -9.36 -13.61
C GLY A 51 7.72 -10.41 -12.87
N GLU A 52 8.07 -10.79 -11.64
CA GLU A 52 7.29 -11.75 -10.87
C GLU A 52 6.09 -11.10 -10.16
N THR A 53 5.15 -11.97 -9.78
CA THR A 53 4.04 -11.65 -8.90
C THR A 53 4.10 -12.54 -7.66
N ALA A 54 4.00 -11.96 -6.46
CA ALA A 54 4.05 -12.70 -5.21
C ALA A 54 2.98 -12.22 -4.21
N PRO A 55 2.46 -13.12 -3.34
CA PRO A 55 1.69 -12.72 -2.18
C PRO A 55 2.51 -11.83 -1.25
N VAL A 56 1.89 -10.76 -0.74
CA VAL A 56 2.54 -9.80 0.16
C VAL A 56 1.60 -9.40 1.29
N GLN A 57 2.17 -9.22 2.47
CA GLN A 57 1.58 -8.56 3.62
C GLN A 57 2.14 -7.14 3.73
N VAL A 58 1.27 -6.14 3.89
CA VAL A 58 1.67 -4.73 3.96
C VAL A 58 1.32 -4.14 5.32
N CYS A 59 2.30 -3.45 5.92
CA CYS A 59 2.12 -2.62 7.12
C CYS A 59 2.39 -1.15 6.75
N LEU A 60 1.36 -0.34 6.65
CA LEU A 60 1.46 1.09 6.36
C LEU A 60 1.94 1.86 7.60
N ILE A 61 2.63 2.99 7.37
CA ILE A 61 3.28 3.74 8.47
C ILE A 61 2.28 4.43 9.41
N SER A 62 1.20 5.01 8.88
CA SER A 62 0.22 5.81 9.64
C SER A 62 -1.20 5.68 9.03
N PRO A 63 -1.79 4.47 9.04
CA PRO A 63 -3.06 4.18 8.38
C PRO A 63 -4.24 5.07 8.82
N GLU A 64 -4.19 5.61 10.03
CA GLU A 64 -5.18 6.53 10.60
C GLU A 64 -5.26 7.89 9.89
N ILE A 65 -4.22 8.28 9.14
CA ILE A 65 -4.17 9.57 8.43
C ILE A 65 -4.98 9.55 7.13
N TYR A 66 -5.20 8.36 6.57
CA TYR A 66 -5.88 8.15 5.28
C TYR A 66 -6.90 7.00 5.37
N PRO A 67 -7.94 7.14 6.20
CA PRO A 67 -8.98 6.12 6.32
C PRO A 67 -9.77 5.98 5.01
N GLY A 68 -10.38 4.81 4.80
CA GLY A 68 -11.29 4.57 3.68
C GLY A 68 -10.64 4.68 2.30
N CYS A 69 -9.43 4.13 2.15
CA CYS A 69 -8.62 4.24 0.94
C CYS A 69 -8.37 2.91 0.22
N ILE A 70 -8.93 1.77 0.62
CA ILE A 70 -8.78 0.50 -0.10
C ILE A 70 -10.05 -0.35 -0.06
N TRP A 71 -10.17 -1.26 -1.02
CA TRP A 71 -11.18 -2.32 -1.07
C TRP A 71 -10.55 -3.58 -1.68
N GLU A 72 -11.14 -4.74 -1.44
CA GLU A 72 -10.68 -5.99 -2.04
C GLU A 72 -10.83 -5.93 -3.57
N GLY A 73 -9.75 -6.26 -4.29
CA GLY A 73 -9.67 -6.14 -5.73
C GLY A 73 -9.10 -4.81 -6.24
N ARG A 74 -8.98 -3.78 -5.39
CA ARG A 74 -8.32 -2.51 -5.76
C ARG A 74 -6.87 -2.78 -6.18
N VAL A 75 -6.41 -2.13 -7.24
CA VAL A 75 -5.01 -2.15 -7.67
C VAL A 75 -4.35 -0.82 -7.32
N LEU A 76 -3.29 -0.87 -6.53
CA LEU A 76 -2.46 0.26 -6.15
C LEU A 76 -1.24 0.33 -7.06
N SER A 77 -0.85 1.55 -7.43
CA SER A 77 0.45 1.80 -8.06
C SER A 77 1.52 1.92 -6.97
N ILE A 78 2.65 1.26 -7.18
CA ILE A 78 3.76 1.18 -6.22
C ILE A 78 4.95 1.94 -6.78
N PHE A 79 5.51 2.84 -5.97
CA PHE A 79 6.54 3.79 -6.39
C PHE A 79 7.79 3.75 -5.50
N GLU A 80 8.91 4.16 -6.09
CA GLU A 80 10.10 4.64 -5.41
C GLU A 80 10.42 6.06 -5.87
N GLY A 81 10.10 7.05 -5.04
CA GLY A 81 10.09 8.44 -5.46
C GLY A 81 9.11 8.65 -6.61
N SER A 82 9.58 9.15 -7.75
CA SER A 82 8.78 9.35 -8.95
C SER A 82 8.69 8.11 -9.86
N ARG A 83 9.43 7.04 -9.56
CA ARG A 83 9.51 5.86 -10.43
C ARG A 83 8.44 4.85 -10.06
N LEU A 84 7.58 4.49 -11.01
CA LEU A 84 6.67 3.34 -10.88
C LEU A 84 7.50 2.05 -10.92
N VAL A 85 7.37 1.22 -9.89
CA VAL A 85 8.16 -0.02 -9.73
C VAL A 85 7.30 -1.27 -9.71
N GLY A 86 5.99 -1.14 -9.51
CA GLY A 86 5.10 -2.29 -9.44
C GLY A 86 3.64 -1.91 -9.30
N THR A 87 2.79 -2.93 -9.24
CA THR A 87 1.39 -2.80 -8.87
C THR A 87 1.05 -3.77 -7.75
N LEU A 88 0.05 -3.43 -6.94
CA LEU A 88 -0.37 -4.27 -5.83
C LEU A 88 -1.89 -4.39 -5.84
N ARG A 89 -2.39 -5.61 -6.08
CA ARG A 89 -3.83 -5.90 -5.97
C ARG A 89 -4.18 -6.32 -4.55
N VAL A 90 -5.06 -5.59 -3.88
CA VAL A 90 -5.55 -5.92 -2.53
C VAL A 90 -6.39 -7.20 -2.59
N VAL A 91 -6.11 -8.17 -1.71
CA VAL A 91 -6.79 -9.46 -1.62
C VAL A 91 -7.61 -9.57 -0.34
N ARG A 92 -7.08 -9.09 0.78
CA ARG A 92 -7.76 -9.13 2.08
C ARG A 92 -7.35 -7.94 2.92
N ILE A 93 -8.31 -7.35 3.65
CA ILE A 93 -8.07 -6.20 4.53
C ILE A 93 -8.19 -6.68 5.98
N MET A 94 -7.23 -6.31 6.82
CA MET A 94 -7.20 -6.64 8.26
C MET A 94 -7.27 -5.40 9.16
N ASN A 95 -6.92 -4.24 8.61
CA ASN A 95 -7.15 -2.95 9.22
C ASN A 95 -8.37 -2.27 8.59
N GLU A 96 -9.51 -2.43 9.26
CA GLU A 96 -10.82 -1.98 8.76
C GLU A 96 -10.94 -0.45 8.60
N ILE A 97 -10.08 0.35 9.24
CA ILE A 97 -10.10 1.81 9.04
C ILE A 97 -9.76 2.20 7.60
N LEU A 98 -9.03 1.34 6.89
CA LEU A 98 -8.65 1.56 5.50
C LEU A 98 -9.77 1.14 4.52
N ARG A 99 -10.75 0.32 4.95
CA ARG A 99 -11.77 -0.23 4.07
C ARG A 99 -12.77 0.84 3.65
N VAL A 100 -13.13 0.86 2.37
CA VAL A 100 -14.22 1.66 1.80
C VAL A 100 -14.95 0.86 0.73
N ALA A 101 -16.22 1.17 0.45
CA ALA A 101 -16.86 0.69 -0.77
C ALA A 101 -16.29 1.46 -1.99
N PRO A 102 -16.07 0.83 -3.16
CA PRO A 102 -15.54 1.51 -4.34
C PRO A 102 -16.32 2.80 -4.70
N GLU A 103 -17.63 2.79 -4.52
CA GLU A 103 -18.53 3.90 -4.84
C GLU A 103 -18.43 5.07 -3.85
N GLN A 104 -17.87 4.84 -2.67
CA GLN A 104 -17.68 5.82 -1.61
C GLN A 104 -16.23 6.34 -1.53
N TYR A 105 -15.34 5.82 -2.37
CA TYR A 105 -13.95 6.22 -2.39
C TYR A 105 -13.78 7.67 -2.88
N LYS A 106 -13.01 8.46 -2.11
CA LYS A 106 -12.59 9.81 -2.51
C LYS A 106 -11.22 9.76 -3.20
N PRO A 107 -11.10 10.19 -4.47
CA PRO A 107 -9.84 10.11 -5.20
C PRO A 107 -8.76 11.04 -4.64
N LEU A 108 -9.16 12.19 -4.08
CA LEU A 108 -8.26 13.12 -3.43
C LEU A 108 -8.28 12.90 -1.92
N TRP A 109 -7.08 12.81 -1.34
CA TRP A 109 -6.90 12.86 0.10
C TRP A 109 -7.13 14.29 0.58
N GLU A 110 -7.98 14.41 1.60
CA GLU A 110 -8.29 15.64 2.31
C GLU A 110 -7.73 15.48 3.73
N GLU A 111 -6.94 16.46 4.20
CA GLU A 111 -6.36 16.39 5.55
C GLU A 111 -7.48 16.33 6.60
N PRO A 112 -7.50 15.31 7.48
CA PRO A 112 -8.52 15.21 8.52
C PRO A 112 -8.54 16.44 9.45
N PRO A 113 -9.70 17.01 9.79
CA PRO A 113 -9.79 18.23 10.60
C PRO A 113 -9.06 18.16 11.95
N HIS A 114 -9.04 16.99 12.60
CA HIS A 114 -8.37 16.78 13.89
C HIS A 114 -6.84 16.87 13.83
N LEU A 115 -6.22 16.80 12.65
CA LEU A 115 -4.79 17.05 12.45
C LEU A 115 -4.48 18.54 12.27
N ILE A 116 -5.48 19.35 11.93
CA ILE A 116 -5.36 20.80 11.72
C ILE A 116 -5.41 21.53 13.08
N GLU A 117 -6.27 21.07 14.00
CA GLU A 117 -6.49 21.72 15.31
C GLU A 117 -5.27 21.65 16.27
N ASN A 118 -4.27 20.84 15.94
CA ASN A 118 -3.05 20.65 16.75
C ASN A 118 -1.79 21.28 16.12
N ARG A 119 -1.94 22.18 15.13
CA ARG A 119 -0.84 22.92 14.49
C ARG A 119 -0.75 24.37 14.94
#